data_AF-A0A4Y3QJS9-F1
#
_entry.id   AF-A0A4Y3QJS9-F1
#
_cell.length_a   1.000
_cell.length_b   1.000
_cell.length_c   1.000
_cell.angle_alpha   90.00
_cell.angle_beta   90.00
_cell.angle_gamma   90.00
#
_symmetry.space_group_name_H-M   'P 1'
#
loop_
_entity.id
_entity.type
_entity.pdbx_description
1 polymer ?
#
loop_
_entity_poly.entity_id
_entity_poly.type
_entity_poly.pdbx_seq_one_letter_code
_entity_poly.pdbx_strand_id
1 'polypeptide(L)'
;METGPESSYWYGASDEDRRRRAVEVLQAFRVYRAAEVAMRRRTRESMSMGENELLVLRYLIRAAGQNRQVSPSELTRYLGVSTASTTAIVDRLEKTGHVTRVPHPTDRRSIFIVATAASDEEVRATLGSMHARMMAAVVDMSPEESAAVIACLGRLQDANAVDIDDRTLAHLRIVVMNKLRRSESFMFDVEVGDGSGRRSFWMHPSVPIQFHFYGSRQPRINRVWVEDLMLAASGPNGLAITPEPSEDALVEEG
;
A
#
# COMPACT_ATOMS: atom_id res chain seq x y z
N MET A 1 51.09 40.92 -22.87
CA MET A 1 49.78 40.96 -23.54
C MET A 1 49.17 39.59 -23.35
N GLU A 2 48.27 39.50 -22.36
CA GLU A 2 47.47 38.33 -22.01
C GLU A 2 46.53 37.95 -23.14
N THR A 3 46.18 36.66 -23.22
CA THR A 3 44.78 36.19 -23.15
C THR A 3 44.79 34.68 -22.82
N GLY A 4 44.40 34.33 -21.59
CA GLY A 4 44.27 32.94 -21.13
C GLY A 4 42.90 32.33 -21.49
N PRO A 5 42.72 31.02 -21.28
CA PRO A 5 41.41 30.38 -21.30
C PRO A 5 40.81 30.40 -19.89
N GLU A 6 40.13 31.49 -19.52
CA GLU A 6 39.36 31.57 -18.27
C GLU A 6 37.86 31.73 -18.57
N SER A 7 37.12 30.61 -18.62
CA SER A 7 35.66 30.66 -18.43
C SER A 7 35.02 29.34 -17.98
N SER A 8 35.79 28.35 -17.51
CA SER A 8 35.22 27.08 -16.98
C SER A 8 35.37 26.95 -15.46
N TYR A 9 36.11 27.84 -14.80
CA TYR A 9 36.64 27.60 -13.46
C TYR A 9 35.61 27.75 -12.31
N TRP A 10 34.51 28.49 -12.50
CA TRP A 10 33.69 28.89 -11.34
C TRP A 10 32.28 28.27 -11.24
N TYR A 11 31.60 27.87 -12.34
CA TYR A 11 30.21 27.37 -12.24
C TYR A 11 29.77 26.35 -13.31
N GLY A 12 30.61 25.35 -13.65
CA GLY A 12 30.29 24.37 -14.70
C GLY A 12 30.32 22.90 -14.25
N ALA A 13 31.45 22.44 -13.71
CA ALA A 13 31.67 21.01 -13.48
C ALA A 13 31.02 20.47 -12.19
N SER A 14 31.02 21.22 -11.08
CA SER A 14 30.53 20.72 -9.79
C SER A 14 29.01 20.54 -9.73
N ASP A 15 28.27 21.43 -10.40
CA ASP A 15 26.80 21.36 -10.48
C ASP A 15 26.36 20.31 -11.50
N GLU A 16 27.11 20.14 -12.60
CA GLU A 16 26.92 19.05 -13.55
C GLU A 16 27.21 17.69 -12.93
N ASP A 17 28.30 17.56 -12.16
CA ASP A 17 28.64 16.36 -11.39
C ASP A 17 27.64 16.07 -10.27
N ARG A 18 27.12 17.10 -9.60
CA ARG A 18 26.05 16.95 -8.59
C ARG A 18 24.75 16.50 -9.24
N ARG A 19 24.38 17.11 -10.37
CA ARG A 19 23.16 16.76 -11.12
C ARG A 19 23.24 15.36 -11.70
N ARG A 20 24.41 14.96 -12.23
CA ARG A 20 24.66 13.60 -12.72
C ARG A 20 24.45 12.57 -11.61
N ARG A 21 25.11 12.74 -10.46
CA ARG A 21 24.92 11.85 -9.29
C ARG A 21 23.48 11.80 -8.81
N ALA A 22 22.76 12.92 -8.82
CA ALA A 22 21.34 12.95 -8.46
C ALA A 22 20.48 12.13 -9.42
N VAL A 23 20.74 12.22 -10.73
CA VAL A 23 20.06 11.40 -11.76
C VAL A 23 20.37 9.91 -11.57
N GLU A 24 21.62 9.56 -11.28
CA GLU A 24 22.03 8.17 -11.01
C GLU A 24 21.30 7.58 -9.80
N VAL A 25 21.16 8.33 -8.71
CA VAL A 25 20.37 7.92 -7.54
C VAL A 25 18.90 7.69 -7.91
N LEU A 26 18.29 8.62 -8.66
CA LEU A 26 16.89 8.46 -9.11
C LEU A 26 16.72 7.26 -10.05
N GLN A 27 17.68 6.99 -10.92
CA GLN A 27 17.67 5.83 -11.80
C GLN A 27 17.80 4.52 -11.00
N ALA A 28 18.72 4.46 -10.04
CA ALA A 28 18.86 3.32 -9.14
C ALA A 28 17.55 3.02 -8.40
N PHE A 29 16.87 4.06 -7.90
CA PHE A 29 15.57 3.91 -7.23
C PHE A 29 14.48 3.35 -8.16
N ARG A 30 14.41 3.84 -9.41
CA ARG A 30 13.44 3.32 -10.41
C ARG A 30 13.69 1.86 -10.74
N VAL A 31 14.95 1.47 -10.90
CA VAL A 31 15.35 0.07 -11.15
C VAL A 31 14.98 -0.80 -9.95
N TYR A 32 15.28 -0.35 -8.72
CA TYR A 32 14.89 -1.06 -7.51
C TYR A 32 13.38 -1.25 -7.40
N ARG A 33 12.58 -0.20 -7.63
CA ARG A 33 11.11 -0.29 -7.60
C ARG A 33 10.55 -1.29 -8.62
N ALA A 34 11.11 -1.30 -9.84
CA ALA A 34 10.73 -2.28 -10.85
C ALA A 34 11.08 -3.71 -10.42
N ALA A 35 12.27 -3.91 -9.86
CA ALA A 35 12.70 -5.20 -9.34
C ALA A 35 11.83 -5.68 -8.16
N GLU A 36 11.43 -4.76 -7.28
CA GLU A 36 10.57 -5.01 -6.12
C GLU A 36 9.16 -5.46 -6.53
N VAL A 37 8.52 -4.74 -7.47
CA VAL A 37 7.22 -5.14 -8.04
C VAL A 37 7.30 -6.50 -8.72
N ALA A 38 8.35 -6.74 -9.52
CA ALA A 38 8.57 -8.02 -10.18
C ALA A 38 8.79 -9.16 -9.17
N MET A 39 9.52 -8.91 -8.08
CA MET A 39 9.72 -9.87 -7.00
C MET A 39 8.39 -10.25 -6.34
N ARG A 40 7.59 -9.27 -5.92
CA ARG A 40 6.28 -9.53 -5.29
C ARG A 40 5.36 -10.35 -6.18
N ARG A 41 5.35 -10.06 -7.49
CA ARG A 41 4.57 -10.81 -8.47
C ARG A 41 5.03 -12.27 -8.55
N ARG A 42 6.34 -12.52 -8.73
CA ARG A 42 6.89 -13.88 -8.79
C ARG A 42 6.62 -14.67 -7.52
N THR A 43 6.74 -14.05 -6.34
CA THR A 43 6.40 -14.71 -5.07
C THR A 43 4.95 -15.18 -5.05
N ARG A 44 3.99 -14.32 -5.43
CA ARG A 44 2.58 -14.71 -5.50
C ARG A 44 2.31 -15.81 -6.53
N GLU A 45 2.92 -15.71 -7.71
CA GLU A 45 2.81 -16.73 -8.76
C GLU A 45 3.38 -18.08 -8.30
N SER A 46 4.52 -18.09 -7.60
CA SER A 46 5.11 -19.33 -7.06
C SER A 46 4.24 -20.01 -6.01
N MET A 47 3.46 -19.23 -5.27
CA MET A 47 2.49 -19.72 -4.28
C MET A 47 1.12 -20.01 -4.90
N SER A 48 0.94 -19.79 -6.21
CA SER A 48 -0.35 -19.90 -6.91
C SER A 48 -1.49 -19.11 -6.24
N MET A 49 -1.17 -17.97 -5.62
CA MET A 49 -2.11 -17.17 -4.82
C MET A 49 -2.42 -15.81 -5.42
N GLY A 50 -3.67 -15.40 -5.25
CA GLY A 50 -4.10 -14.01 -5.37
C GLY A 50 -3.54 -13.11 -4.26
N GLU A 51 -3.64 -11.81 -4.46
CA GLU A 51 -3.15 -10.82 -3.49
C GLU A 51 -3.88 -10.89 -2.15
N ASN A 52 -5.21 -10.97 -2.18
CA ASN A 52 -6.03 -11.09 -0.98
C ASN A 52 -5.77 -12.41 -0.23
N GLU A 53 -5.47 -13.48 -0.95
CA GLU A 53 -5.17 -14.80 -0.38
C GLU A 53 -3.87 -14.74 0.44
N LEU A 54 -2.82 -14.13 -0.12
CA LEU A 54 -1.57 -13.89 0.60
C LEU A 54 -1.75 -12.95 1.80
N LEU A 55 -2.60 -11.93 1.69
CA LEU A 55 -2.94 -11.03 2.80
C LEU A 55 -3.64 -11.78 3.94
N VAL A 56 -4.62 -12.65 3.63
CA VAL A 56 -5.30 -13.50 4.62
C VAL A 56 -4.29 -14.38 5.33
N LEU A 57 -3.43 -15.10 4.61
CA LEU A 57 -2.46 -16.00 5.24
C LEU A 57 -1.49 -15.26 6.15
N ARG A 58 -0.91 -14.14 5.70
CA ARG A 58 -0.04 -13.31 6.55
C ARG A 58 -0.75 -12.81 7.81
N TYR A 59 -2.03 -12.47 7.70
CA TYR A 59 -2.83 -12.02 8.83
C TYR A 59 -3.10 -13.16 9.82
N LEU A 60 -3.50 -14.34 9.32
CA LEU A 60 -3.75 -15.52 10.15
C LEU A 60 -2.49 -16.00 10.86
N ILE A 61 -1.35 -16.06 10.17
CA ILE A 61 -0.05 -16.44 10.76
C ILE A 61 0.35 -15.48 11.87
N ARG A 62 0.21 -14.16 11.64
CA ARG A 62 0.49 -13.15 12.67
C ARG A 62 -0.45 -13.29 13.87
N ALA A 63 -1.74 -13.53 13.64
CA ALA A 63 -2.71 -13.71 14.71
C ALA A 63 -2.41 -14.98 15.53
N ALA A 64 -2.07 -16.08 14.85
CA ALA A 64 -1.68 -17.33 15.50
C ALA A 64 -0.43 -17.15 16.38
N GLY A 65 0.59 -16.43 15.91
CA GLY A 65 1.77 -16.08 16.72
C GLY A 65 1.47 -15.21 17.95
N GLN A 66 0.28 -14.60 18.00
CA GLN A 66 -0.25 -13.84 19.14
C GLN A 66 -1.29 -14.63 19.95
N ASN A 67 -1.44 -15.94 19.71
CA ASN A 67 -2.50 -16.78 20.28
C ASN A 67 -3.91 -16.22 20.06
N ARG A 68 -4.14 -15.54 18.92
CA ARG A 68 -5.44 -15.00 18.54
C ARG A 68 -6.09 -15.83 17.44
N GLN A 69 -7.34 -16.17 17.66
CA GLN A 69 -8.21 -16.79 16.64
C GLN A 69 -8.92 -15.70 15.84
N VAL A 70 -9.15 -15.98 14.56
CA VAL A 70 -9.71 -15.00 13.61
C VAL A 70 -11.04 -15.50 13.06
N SER A 71 -12.07 -14.67 13.15
CA SER A 71 -13.40 -14.99 12.62
C SER A 71 -13.55 -14.55 11.14
N PRO A 72 -14.52 -15.11 10.40
CA PRO A 72 -14.83 -14.63 9.05
C PRO A 72 -15.22 -13.15 8.99
N SER A 73 -15.93 -12.64 10.00
CA SER A 73 -16.32 -11.23 10.06
C SER A 73 -15.13 -10.30 10.31
N GLU A 74 -14.13 -10.75 11.06
CA GLU A 74 -12.85 -10.06 11.20
C GLU A 74 -12.08 -10.05 9.88
N LEU A 75 -12.05 -11.16 9.14
CA LEU A 75 -11.45 -11.20 7.79
C LEU A 75 -12.17 -10.24 6.83
N THR A 76 -13.50 -10.19 6.84
CA THR A 76 -14.27 -9.23 6.02
C THR A 76 -13.87 -7.79 6.35
N ARG A 77 -13.76 -7.45 7.64
CA ARG A 77 -13.32 -6.11 8.07
C ARG A 77 -11.86 -5.83 7.68
N TYR A 78 -10.99 -6.81 7.89
CA TYR A 78 -9.56 -6.72 7.59
C TYR A 78 -9.31 -6.56 6.09
N LEU A 79 -10.00 -7.35 5.27
CA LEU A 79 -9.92 -7.30 3.83
C LEU A 79 -10.77 -6.18 3.23
N GLY A 80 -11.73 -5.58 3.94
CA GLY A 80 -12.62 -4.53 3.42
C GLY A 80 -13.35 -4.91 2.13
N VAL A 81 -13.64 -6.20 1.96
CA VAL A 81 -14.45 -6.72 0.85
C VAL A 81 -15.81 -7.16 1.38
N SER A 82 -16.72 -7.54 0.48
CA SER A 82 -18.04 -8.06 0.89
C SER A 82 -17.92 -9.40 1.63
N THR A 83 -18.91 -9.76 2.45
CA THR A 83 -18.98 -11.09 3.08
C THR A 83 -18.94 -12.22 2.05
N ALA A 84 -19.61 -12.05 0.90
CA ALA A 84 -19.58 -13.03 -0.18
C ALA A 84 -18.16 -13.19 -0.77
N SER A 85 -17.44 -12.09 -0.96
CA SER A 85 -16.04 -12.09 -1.42
C SER A 85 -15.12 -12.76 -0.40
N THR A 86 -15.29 -12.47 0.90
CA THR A 86 -14.55 -13.13 1.97
C THR A 86 -14.78 -14.64 1.95
N THR A 87 -16.05 -15.07 1.85
CA THR A 87 -16.38 -16.50 1.75
C THR A 87 -15.69 -17.15 0.55
N ALA A 88 -15.75 -16.53 -0.63
CA ALA A 88 -15.09 -17.05 -1.83
C ALA A 88 -13.56 -17.14 -1.71
N ILE A 89 -12.92 -16.19 -1.02
CA ILE A 89 -11.47 -16.22 -0.73
C ILE A 89 -11.14 -17.37 0.23
N VAL A 90 -11.89 -17.49 1.33
CA VAL A 90 -11.68 -18.56 2.31
C VAL A 90 -11.94 -19.94 1.69
N ASP A 91 -12.96 -20.08 0.85
CA ASP A 91 -13.26 -21.34 0.15
C ASP A 91 -12.14 -21.74 -0.81
N ARG A 92 -11.56 -20.77 -1.55
CA ARG A 92 -10.39 -21.05 -2.40
C ARG A 92 -9.18 -21.47 -1.58
N LEU A 93 -8.89 -20.76 -0.49
CA LEU A 93 -7.80 -21.08 0.42
C LEU A 93 -8.00 -22.46 1.08
N GLU A 94 -9.23 -22.82 1.46
CA GLU A 94 -9.50 -24.14 2.05
C GLU A 94 -9.39 -25.25 0.99
N LYS A 95 -9.91 -25.02 -0.22
CA LYS A 95 -9.80 -25.95 -1.35
C LYS A 95 -8.34 -26.23 -1.75
N THR A 96 -7.48 -25.23 -1.63
CA THR A 96 -6.03 -25.34 -1.92
C THR A 96 -5.23 -25.84 -0.71
N GLY A 97 -5.88 -26.15 0.41
CA GLY A 97 -5.25 -26.69 1.62
C GLY A 97 -4.54 -25.63 2.47
N HIS A 98 -4.75 -24.35 2.18
CA HIS A 98 -4.03 -23.27 2.85
C HIS A 98 -4.62 -22.85 4.20
N VAL A 99 -5.94 -22.96 4.34
CA VAL A 99 -6.65 -22.68 5.60
C VAL A 99 -7.61 -23.81 5.94
N THR A 100 -8.05 -23.84 7.19
CA THR A 100 -9.09 -24.74 7.70
C THR A 100 -10.06 -23.97 8.58
N ARG A 101 -11.33 -24.36 8.52
CA ARG A 101 -12.39 -23.89 9.43
C ARG A 101 -12.43 -24.76 10.69
N VAL A 102 -12.24 -24.12 11.85
CA VAL A 102 -12.28 -24.78 13.15
C VAL A 102 -13.50 -24.30 13.94
N PRO A 103 -14.31 -25.18 14.55
CA PRO A 103 -15.43 -24.77 15.40
C PRO A 103 -14.94 -23.94 16.59
N HIS A 104 -15.72 -22.94 17.00
CA HIS A 104 -15.44 -22.20 18.22
C HIS A 104 -15.63 -23.15 19.43
N PRO A 105 -14.69 -23.20 20.39
CA PRO A 105 -14.70 -24.19 21.48
C PRO A 105 -15.96 -24.12 22.35
N THR A 106 -16.49 -22.90 22.54
CA THR A 106 -17.68 -22.65 23.37
C THR A 106 -18.98 -22.43 22.58
N ASP A 107 -18.91 -22.10 21.28
CA ASP A 107 -20.08 -21.72 20.48
C ASP A 107 -20.10 -22.50 19.15
N ARG A 108 -20.92 -23.53 19.09
CA ARG A 108 -20.99 -24.42 17.92
C ARG A 108 -21.52 -23.73 16.66
N ARG A 109 -22.09 -22.52 16.76
CA ARG A 109 -22.56 -21.73 15.62
C ARG A 109 -21.47 -20.83 15.03
N SER A 110 -20.36 -20.67 15.74
CA SER A 110 -19.24 -19.83 15.34
C SER A 110 -18.06 -20.68 14.86
N ILE A 111 -17.35 -20.18 13.85
CA ILE A 111 -16.14 -20.81 13.30
C ILE A 111 -14.99 -19.81 13.30
N PHE A 112 -13.79 -20.36 13.40
CA PHE A 112 -12.54 -19.64 13.19
C PHE A 112 -11.85 -20.12 11.92
N ILE A 113 -11.12 -19.23 11.28
CA ILE A 113 -10.27 -19.56 10.15
C ILE A 113 -8.84 -19.65 10.68
N VAL A 114 -8.17 -20.75 10.37
CA VAL A 114 -6.79 -21.02 10.82
C VAL A 114 -5.95 -21.36 9.59
N ALA A 115 -4.76 -20.78 9.49
CA ALA A 115 -3.79 -21.18 8.47
C ALA A 115 -3.25 -22.58 8.80
N THR A 116 -3.13 -23.45 7.79
CA THR A 116 -2.56 -24.78 8.00
C THR A 116 -1.05 -24.66 8.30
N ALA A 117 -0.50 -25.65 9.02
CA ALA A 117 0.93 -25.68 9.32
C ALA A 117 1.79 -25.69 8.03
N ALA A 118 1.30 -26.34 6.97
CA ALA A 118 1.94 -26.34 5.66
C ALA A 118 2.02 -24.93 5.05
N SER A 119 0.93 -24.15 5.12
CA SER A 119 0.94 -22.76 4.64
C SER A 119 1.85 -21.86 5.44
N ASP A 120 1.87 -22.02 6.77
CA ASP A 120 2.76 -21.24 7.61
C ASP A 120 4.23 -21.53 7.24
N GLU A 121 4.58 -22.81 7.04
CA GLU A 121 5.90 -23.19 6.55
C GLU A 121 6.20 -22.62 5.15
N GLU A 122 5.29 -22.79 4.19
CA GLU A 122 5.46 -22.31 2.82
C GLU A 122 5.64 -20.78 2.75
N VAL A 123 4.79 -20.04 3.46
CA VAL A 123 4.85 -18.57 3.56
C VAL A 123 6.17 -18.16 4.20
N ARG A 124 6.58 -18.82 5.28
CA ARG A 124 7.81 -18.49 6.01
C ARG A 124 9.05 -18.84 5.21
N ALA A 125 9.08 -19.96 4.50
CA ALA A 125 10.20 -20.35 3.65
C ALA A 125 10.35 -19.39 2.46
N THR A 126 9.25 -19.11 1.76
CA THR A 126 9.27 -18.27 0.55
C THR A 126 9.54 -16.80 0.88
N LEU A 127 8.82 -16.22 1.84
CA LEU A 127 9.04 -14.82 2.24
C LEU A 127 10.30 -14.67 3.08
N GLY A 128 10.66 -15.67 3.89
CA GLY A 128 11.87 -15.65 4.70
C GLY A 128 13.13 -15.69 3.86
N SER A 129 13.21 -16.55 2.83
CA SER A 129 14.35 -16.57 1.91
C SER A 129 14.49 -15.25 1.14
N MET A 130 13.37 -14.66 0.71
CA MET A 130 13.35 -13.32 0.11
C MET A 130 13.87 -12.26 1.09
N HIS A 131 13.36 -12.23 2.32
CA HIS A 131 13.76 -11.25 3.33
C HIS A 131 15.23 -11.41 3.73
N ALA A 132 15.72 -12.64 3.88
CA ALA A 132 17.11 -12.94 4.17
C ALA A 132 18.06 -12.39 3.08
N ARG A 133 17.70 -12.56 1.80
CA ARG A 133 18.47 -11.98 0.69
C ARG A 133 18.51 -10.45 0.72
N MET A 134 17.38 -9.82 1.08
CA MET A 134 17.33 -8.36 1.22
C MET A 134 18.13 -7.87 2.42
N MET A 135 18.02 -8.55 3.57
CA MET A 135 18.80 -8.24 4.77
C MET A 135 20.29 -8.38 4.50
N ALA A 136 20.73 -9.46 3.86
CA ALA A 136 22.13 -9.68 3.50
C ALA A 136 22.70 -8.56 2.60
N ALA A 137 21.86 -7.87 1.82
CA ALA A 137 22.32 -6.77 0.97
C ALA A 137 22.62 -5.47 1.74
N VAL A 138 22.13 -5.33 2.97
CA VAL A 138 22.21 -4.08 3.75
C VAL A 138 22.76 -4.25 5.17
N VAL A 139 22.83 -5.47 5.68
CA VAL A 139 23.19 -5.76 7.09
C VAL A 139 24.60 -5.30 7.45
N ASP A 140 25.52 -5.33 6.49
CA ASP A 140 26.92 -4.95 6.69
C ASP A 140 27.20 -3.47 6.37
N MET A 141 26.16 -2.66 6.11
CA MET A 141 26.32 -1.21 5.93
C MET A 141 26.85 -0.57 7.22
N SER A 142 27.77 0.38 7.06
CA SER A 142 28.19 1.21 8.18
C SER A 142 27.04 2.08 8.71
N PRO A 143 27.15 2.59 9.95
CA PRO A 143 26.15 3.52 10.49
C PRO A 143 25.98 4.79 9.64
N GLU A 144 27.04 5.28 9.01
CA GLU A 144 26.98 6.46 8.15
C GLU A 144 26.27 6.17 6.83
N GLU A 145 26.59 5.05 6.16
CA GLU A 145 25.94 4.64 4.92
C GLU A 145 24.44 4.41 5.12
N SER A 146 24.08 3.65 6.16
CA SER A 146 22.67 3.37 6.47
C SER A 146 21.89 4.64 6.81
N ALA A 147 22.47 5.56 7.59
CA ALA A 147 21.84 6.86 7.88
C ALA A 147 21.63 7.70 6.61
N ALA A 148 22.61 7.75 5.71
CA ALA A 148 22.51 8.48 4.45
C ALA A 148 21.42 7.89 3.54
N VAL A 149 21.35 6.55 3.43
CA VAL A 149 20.31 5.86 2.66
C VAL A 149 18.92 6.10 3.25
N ILE A 150 18.74 5.95 4.56
CA ILE A 150 17.46 6.19 5.24
C ILE A 150 16.99 7.63 5.01
N ALA A 151 17.88 8.62 5.20
CA ALA A 151 17.55 10.02 4.99
C ALA A 151 17.22 10.33 3.52
N CYS A 152 17.93 9.70 2.58
CA CYS A 152 17.64 9.84 1.15
C CYS A 152 16.26 9.26 0.80
N LEU A 153 15.94 8.06 1.28
CA LEU A 153 14.65 7.42 1.06
C LEU A 153 13.50 8.22 1.69
N GLY A 154 13.71 8.80 2.88
CA GLY A 154 12.74 9.70 3.52
C GLY A 154 12.44 10.92 2.66
N ARG A 155 13.46 11.64 2.20
CA ARG A 155 13.26 12.81 1.29
C ARG A 155 12.58 12.43 -0.02
N LEU A 156 12.89 11.26 -0.59
CA LEU A 156 12.24 10.77 -1.80
C LEU A 156 10.77 10.39 -1.54
N GLN A 157 10.45 9.85 -0.36
CA GLN A 157 9.08 9.59 0.05
C GLN A 157 8.29 10.90 0.17
N ASP A 158 8.84 11.88 0.90
CA ASP A 158 8.21 13.19 1.12
C ASP A 158 7.98 13.92 -0.21
N ALA A 159 8.95 13.91 -1.12
CA ALA A 159 8.82 14.53 -2.44
C ALA A 159 7.75 13.87 -3.33
N ASN A 160 7.39 12.62 -3.07
CA ASN A 160 6.34 11.91 -3.80
C ASN A 160 4.98 11.93 -3.08
N ALA A 161 4.94 12.37 -1.82
CA ALA A 161 3.71 12.47 -1.05
C ALA A 161 2.80 13.57 -1.62
N VAL A 162 1.52 13.48 -1.26
CA VAL A 162 0.54 14.52 -1.50
C VAL A 162 -0.10 14.82 -0.15
N ASP A 163 0.01 16.06 0.28
CA ASP A 163 -0.62 16.52 1.51
C ASP A 163 -2.12 16.65 1.30
N ILE A 164 -2.89 15.99 2.17
CA ILE A 164 -4.34 15.99 2.18
C ILE A 164 -4.76 16.18 3.63
N ASP A 165 -5.74 17.05 3.87
CA ASP A 165 -6.31 17.24 5.21
C ASP A 165 -6.74 15.90 5.83
N ASP A 166 -6.48 15.70 7.12
CA ASP A 166 -6.73 14.44 7.84
C ASP A 166 -8.21 13.99 7.70
N ARG A 167 -9.16 14.93 7.65
CA ARG A 167 -10.58 14.62 7.46
C ARG A 167 -10.80 14.02 6.08
N THR A 168 -10.35 14.68 5.01
CA THR A 168 -10.46 14.17 3.64
C THR A 168 -9.71 12.84 3.47
N LEU A 169 -8.50 12.75 4.01
CA LEU A 169 -7.68 11.54 3.95
C LEU A 169 -8.36 10.35 4.63
N ALA A 170 -9.11 10.56 5.71
CA ALA A 170 -9.85 9.49 6.39
C ALA A 170 -10.93 8.87 5.49
N HIS A 171 -11.63 9.68 4.68
CA HIS A 171 -12.65 9.22 3.74
C HIS A 171 -12.00 8.57 2.51
N LEU A 172 -11.00 9.23 1.91
CA LEU A 172 -10.25 8.68 0.78
C LEU A 172 -9.61 7.35 1.13
N ARG A 173 -9.02 7.21 2.33
CA ARG A 173 -8.46 5.92 2.79
C ARG A 173 -9.51 4.81 2.75
N ILE A 174 -10.75 5.08 3.12
CA ILE A 174 -11.83 4.07 3.05
C ILE A 174 -12.10 3.70 1.58
N VAL A 175 -12.27 4.69 0.70
CA VAL A 175 -12.55 4.48 -0.73
C VAL A 175 -11.42 3.75 -1.44
N VAL A 176 -10.20 4.27 -1.33
CA VAL A 176 -8.99 3.71 -1.92
C VAL A 176 -8.79 2.27 -1.44
N MET A 177 -8.87 2.03 -0.13
CA MET A 177 -8.70 0.68 0.38
C MET A 177 -9.81 -0.25 -0.13
N ASN A 178 -11.09 0.16 -0.12
CA ASN A 178 -12.19 -0.64 -0.65
C ASN A 178 -11.94 -1.06 -2.11
N LYS A 179 -11.55 -0.12 -2.95
CA LYS A 179 -11.20 -0.36 -4.36
C LYS A 179 -10.03 -1.32 -4.52
N LEU A 180 -8.89 -1.00 -3.91
CA LEU A 180 -7.67 -1.81 -4.06
C LEU A 180 -7.85 -3.23 -3.52
N ARG A 181 -8.56 -3.39 -2.40
CA ARG A 181 -8.90 -4.70 -1.82
C ARG A 181 -9.81 -5.53 -2.72
N ARG A 182 -10.68 -4.89 -3.51
CA ARG A 182 -11.49 -5.56 -4.54
C ARG A 182 -10.72 -5.82 -5.83
N SER A 183 -9.41 -5.54 -5.85
CA SER A 183 -8.58 -5.56 -7.04
C SER A 183 -9.06 -4.61 -8.15
N GLU A 184 -9.78 -3.55 -7.77
CA GLU A 184 -10.25 -2.52 -8.69
C GLU A 184 -9.21 -1.41 -8.75
N SER A 185 -8.59 -1.25 -9.92
CA SER A 185 -7.70 -0.13 -10.19
C SER A 185 -8.51 1.08 -10.66
N PHE A 186 -8.06 2.27 -10.30
CA PHE A 186 -8.77 3.50 -10.62
C PHE A 186 -7.79 4.67 -10.77
N MET A 187 -8.19 5.70 -11.51
CA MET A 187 -7.47 6.98 -11.56
C MET A 187 -7.85 7.81 -10.34
N PHE A 188 -6.85 8.47 -9.72
CA PHE A 188 -7.04 9.44 -8.65
C PHE A 188 -6.42 10.77 -9.05
N ASP A 189 -7.24 11.80 -9.14
CA ASP A 189 -6.86 13.16 -9.47
C ASP A 189 -6.86 14.04 -8.23
N VAL A 190 -5.76 14.77 -8.02
CA VAL A 190 -5.61 15.70 -6.92
C VAL A 190 -5.04 17.01 -7.41
N GLU A 191 -5.62 18.11 -6.94
CA GLU A 191 -5.05 19.44 -7.14
C GLU A 191 -3.93 19.64 -6.12
N VAL A 192 -2.77 20.09 -6.60
CA VAL A 192 -1.63 20.36 -5.74
C VAL A 192 -1.62 21.85 -5.42
N GLY A 193 -1.68 22.18 -4.13
CA GLY A 193 -1.73 23.55 -3.64
C GLY A 193 -0.46 24.39 -3.86
N ASP A 194 0.58 23.83 -4.49
CA ASP A 194 1.85 24.51 -4.79
C ASP A 194 1.86 25.23 -6.15
N GLY A 195 0.73 25.28 -6.85
CA GLY A 195 0.62 25.89 -8.18
C GLY A 195 1.11 24.99 -9.33
N SER A 196 1.49 23.73 -9.06
CA SER A 196 1.88 22.76 -10.09
C SER A 196 0.70 22.16 -10.88
N GLY A 197 -0.53 22.52 -10.51
CA GLY A 197 -1.76 22.11 -11.22
C GLY A 197 -2.32 20.79 -10.71
N ARG A 198 -2.90 20.00 -11.63
CA ARG A 198 -3.56 18.72 -11.30
C ARG A 198 -2.59 17.55 -11.49
N ARG A 199 -2.43 16.71 -10.47
CA ARG A 199 -1.69 15.44 -10.54
C ARG A 199 -2.67 14.27 -10.64
N SER A 200 -2.41 13.38 -11.59
CA SER A 200 -3.22 12.18 -11.83
C SER A 200 -2.40 10.94 -11.51
N PHE A 201 -2.92 10.10 -10.62
CA PHE A 201 -2.30 8.87 -10.15
C PHE A 201 -3.11 7.66 -10.60
N TRP A 202 -2.44 6.69 -11.23
CA TRP A 202 -3.02 5.37 -11.42
C TRP A 202 -2.85 4.54 -10.14
N MET A 203 -3.96 4.21 -9.49
CA MET A 203 -3.99 3.46 -8.24
C MET A 203 -4.22 1.97 -8.56
N HIS A 204 -3.25 1.12 -8.21
CA HIS A 204 -3.30 -0.32 -8.49
C HIS A 204 -2.93 -1.14 -7.23
N PRO A 205 -3.61 -2.26 -6.95
CA PRO A 205 -3.40 -3.06 -5.73
C PRO A 205 -1.94 -3.49 -5.52
N SER A 206 -1.24 -3.81 -6.60
CA SER A 206 0.16 -4.23 -6.55
C SER A 206 1.16 -3.14 -6.15
N VAL A 207 0.73 -1.88 -6.00
CA VAL A 207 1.57 -0.76 -5.59
C VAL A 207 1.32 -0.49 -4.10
N PRO A 208 2.32 -0.67 -3.22
CA PRO A 208 2.16 -0.34 -1.81
C PRO A 208 1.81 1.14 -1.64
N ILE A 209 0.71 1.42 -0.93
CA ILE A 209 0.25 2.76 -0.59
C ILE A 209 0.24 2.89 0.93
N GLN A 210 0.76 4.00 1.44
CA GLN A 210 0.79 4.32 2.86
C GLN A 210 -0.01 5.59 3.11
N PHE A 211 -0.81 5.57 4.17
CA PHE A 211 -1.54 6.73 4.67
C PHE A 211 -0.89 7.15 5.98
N HIS A 212 -0.49 8.41 6.09
CA HIS A 212 0.05 9.00 7.31
C HIS A 212 -0.91 10.09 7.79
N PHE A 213 -1.26 10.08 9.08
CA PHE A 213 -2.13 11.08 9.71
C PHE A 213 -1.29 11.81 10.75
N TYR A 214 -1.33 13.14 10.74
CA TYR A 214 -0.57 13.95 11.68
C TYR A 214 -1.29 14.08 13.04
N GLY A 215 -2.62 14.02 13.05
CA GLY A 215 -3.44 14.02 14.27
C GLY A 215 -3.58 12.64 14.94
N SER A 216 -3.67 12.63 16.27
CA SER A 216 -3.89 11.40 17.06
C SER A 216 -5.37 10.99 17.17
N ARG A 217 -6.31 11.90 16.88
CA ARG A 217 -7.76 11.66 16.96
C ARG A 217 -8.29 11.21 15.60
N GLN A 218 -9.01 10.09 15.58
CA GLN A 218 -9.70 9.64 14.35
C GLN A 218 -10.80 10.62 13.95
N PRO A 219 -10.77 11.16 12.71
CA PRO A 219 -11.86 11.99 12.19
C PRO A 219 -13.19 11.22 12.13
N ARG A 220 -14.31 11.90 12.41
CA ARG A 220 -15.64 11.32 12.18
C ARG A 220 -15.87 11.16 10.67
N ILE A 221 -16.41 10.00 10.29
CA ILE A 221 -16.68 9.64 8.90
C ILE A 221 -18.10 10.06 8.51
N ASN A 222 -18.20 10.87 7.47
CA ASN A 222 -19.41 11.20 6.73
C ASN A 222 -19.67 10.11 5.68
N ARG A 223 -20.78 9.38 5.84
CA ARG A 223 -21.09 8.23 4.96
C ARG A 223 -21.49 8.65 3.56
N VAL A 224 -22.25 9.75 3.43
CA VAL A 224 -22.67 10.30 2.15
C VAL A 224 -21.45 10.61 1.30
N TRP A 225 -20.45 11.24 1.91
CA TRP A 225 -19.22 11.56 1.20
C TRP A 225 -18.43 10.33 0.75
N VAL A 226 -18.36 9.28 1.57
CA VAL A 226 -17.72 8.01 1.17
C VAL A 226 -18.44 7.40 -0.03
N GLU A 227 -19.78 7.43 -0.05
CA GLU A 227 -20.59 6.90 -1.13
C GLU A 227 -20.37 7.68 -2.44
N ASP A 228 -20.38 9.02 -2.37
CA ASP A 228 -20.10 9.90 -3.52
C ASP A 228 -18.70 9.67 -4.09
N LEU A 229 -17.69 9.59 -3.21
CA LEU A 229 -16.31 9.32 -3.60
C LEU A 229 -16.16 7.90 -4.18
N MET A 230 -16.87 6.90 -3.64
CA MET A 230 -16.88 5.54 -4.20
C MET A 230 -17.51 5.50 -5.60
N LEU A 231 -18.60 6.25 -5.82
CA LEU A 231 -19.24 6.37 -7.12
C LEU A 231 -18.29 7.04 -8.13
N ALA A 232 -17.66 8.15 -7.75
CA ALA A 232 -16.68 8.85 -8.57
C ALA A 232 -15.48 7.95 -8.94
N ALA A 233 -14.93 7.21 -7.97
CA ALA A 233 -13.83 6.26 -8.20
C ALA A 233 -14.19 5.09 -9.12
N SER A 234 -15.49 4.84 -9.34
CA SER A 234 -15.99 3.82 -10.28
C SER A 234 -16.29 4.40 -11.67
N GLY A 235 -16.27 5.72 -11.80
CA GLY A 235 -16.61 6.44 -13.02
C GLY A 235 -15.44 6.58 -14.01
N PRO A 236 -15.71 6.96 -15.26
CA PRO A 236 -14.71 7.07 -16.32
C PRO A 236 -13.69 8.19 -16.10
N ASN A 237 -14.03 9.18 -15.28
CA ASN A 237 -13.19 10.36 -15.02
C ASN A 237 -12.20 10.14 -13.87
N GLY A 238 -12.27 9.01 -13.16
CA GLY A 238 -11.50 8.77 -11.94
C GLY A 238 -12.03 9.50 -10.71
N LEU A 239 -11.39 9.26 -9.58
CA LEU A 239 -11.68 9.86 -8.30
C LEU A 239 -11.05 11.26 -8.22
N ALA A 240 -11.87 12.30 -8.08
CA ALA A 240 -11.43 13.63 -7.70
C ALA A 240 -11.92 13.95 -6.28
N ILE A 241 -11.16 14.75 -5.53
CA ILE A 241 -11.59 15.22 -4.21
C ILE A 241 -12.70 16.25 -4.41
N THR A 242 -13.89 15.96 -3.90
CA THR A 242 -15.04 16.88 -3.88
C THR A 242 -15.21 17.53 -2.50
N PRO A 243 -15.83 18.71 -2.40
CA PRO A 243 -16.24 19.27 -1.12
C PRO A 243 -17.13 18.30 -0.33
N GLU A 244 -17.02 18.32 0.99
CA GLU A 244 -17.82 17.46 1.86
C GLU A 244 -19.31 17.84 1.80
N PRO A 245 -20.22 16.88 1.50
CA PRO A 245 -21.67 17.11 1.51
C PRO A 245 -22.23 17.24 2.94
N SER A 246 -23.32 17.98 3.09
CA SER A 246 -24.08 18.03 4.35
C SER A 246 -24.73 16.67 4.67
N GLU A 247 -24.69 16.24 5.93
CA GLU A 247 -25.27 14.95 6.36
C GLU A 247 -26.80 14.90 6.19
N ASP A 248 -27.46 16.05 6.06
CA ASP A 248 -28.92 16.17 5.88
C ASP A 248 -29.40 15.94 4.42
N ALA A 249 -28.49 15.84 3.45
CA ALA A 249 -28.83 15.80 2.02
C ALA A 249 -29.57 14.52 1.57
N LEU A 250 -29.60 13.46 2.38
CA LEU A 250 -30.32 12.21 2.07
C LEU A 250 -31.80 12.21 2.46
N VAL A 251 -32.31 13.28 3.09
CA VAL A 251 -33.70 13.31 3.60
C VAL A 251 -34.71 13.85 2.58
N GLU A 252 -34.28 14.48 1.48
CA GLU A 252 -35.20 15.12 0.51
C GLU A 252 -35.58 14.26 -0.72
N GLU A 253 -35.06 13.03 -0.88
CA GLU A 253 -35.45 12.12 -1.97
C GLU A 253 -36.05 10.79 -1.47
N GLY A 254 -36.91 10.85 -0.45
CA GLY A 254 -37.68 9.72 0.10
C GLY A 254 -39.17 9.85 -0.08
#